data_AF-A0A8J6DCZ1-F1
#
_entry.id   AF-A0A8J6DCZ1-F1
#
_cell.length_a   1.000
_cell.length_b   1.000
_cell.length_c   1.000
_cell.angle_alpha   90.00
_cell.angle_beta   90.00
_cell.angle_gamma   90.00
#
_symmetry.space_group_name_H-M   'P 1'
#
loop_
_entity.id
_entity.type
_entity.pdbx_description
1 polymer ?
#
loop_
_entity_poly.entity_id
_entity_poly.type
_entity_poly.pdbx_seq_one_letter_code
_entity_poly.pdbx_strand_id
1 'polypeptide(L)'
;MQCKEECQVFRPIATFSQNIWRYQFPLFSSADELSQVFGSLTTETTPLKEKVKDMLMGSTTDPVENVKFIDTLLRLGVSYHFEDDIKNQLETIFTSHHNIFSEYHHDLNSTSIVFRVFRQYGFKMSCDVFNKFKDTDGNFKEALIDDVRGMLSLYEAAYLRVHGEDILEEALAFSTEHLKSLAKKWEIGAVDELQDYTKLICKTVLVIFDEIAEEAGKIGRSFCFPYAKDALIALVNDYHAETKWSHDGYVPTFEEYMSVAMKTSTFDVLLMISFIGMGEMAGREAFEWMQKDPKIMKALNVIGRLMDDLVSHKFEQLREHCPSSVECYMKQHGLSEKLTLKEFEKILEDA
;
A
#
# COMPACT_ATOMS: atom_id res chain seq x y z
N MET A 1 13.88 -52.90 -23.46
CA MET A 1 14.39 -51.99 -22.43
C MET A 1 15.02 -50.80 -23.14
N GLN A 2 14.30 -49.69 -23.27
CA GLN A 2 14.86 -48.41 -23.69
C GLN A 2 15.25 -47.66 -22.42
N CYS A 3 16.54 -47.38 -22.24
CA CYS A 3 17.00 -46.44 -21.23
C CYS A 3 16.46 -45.06 -21.58
N LYS A 4 15.70 -44.45 -20.65
CA LYS A 4 15.45 -43.01 -20.69
C LYS A 4 16.77 -42.33 -20.35
N GLU A 5 17.31 -41.54 -21.27
CA GLU A 5 18.35 -40.58 -20.97
C GLU A 5 17.80 -39.61 -19.92
N GLU A 6 18.44 -39.54 -18.76
CA GLU A 6 18.18 -38.50 -17.77
C GLU A 6 18.66 -37.17 -18.36
N CYS A 7 17.72 -36.32 -18.75
CA CYS A 7 18.01 -34.96 -19.17
C CYS A 7 18.61 -34.22 -17.96
N GLN A 8 19.90 -33.88 -18.02
CA GLN A 8 20.55 -33.05 -17.01
C GLN A 8 19.86 -31.68 -16.97
N VAL A 9 19.08 -31.44 -15.93
CA VAL A 9 18.43 -30.14 -15.70
C VAL A 9 19.46 -29.19 -15.10
N PHE A 10 19.97 -28.27 -15.90
CA PHE A 10 20.77 -27.15 -15.41
C PHE A 10 19.84 -26.16 -14.70
N ARG A 11 20.15 -25.79 -13.44
CA ARG A 11 19.40 -24.80 -12.66
C ARG A 11 20.19 -23.50 -12.57
N PRO A 12 19.56 -22.33 -12.76
CA PRO A 12 20.20 -21.05 -12.48
C PRO A 12 20.64 -20.99 -11.01
N ILE A 13 21.85 -20.46 -10.77
CA ILE A 13 22.34 -20.21 -9.42
C ILE A 13 21.56 -19.01 -8.87
N ALA A 14 20.88 -19.20 -7.74
CA ALA A 14 20.32 -18.08 -6.98
C ALA A 14 21.46 -17.24 -6.40
N THR A 15 21.26 -15.93 -6.25
CA THR A 15 22.20 -14.99 -5.59
C THR A 15 21.50 -14.19 -4.50
N PHE A 16 20.62 -14.87 -3.80
CA PHE A 16 19.83 -14.36 -2.72
C PHE A 16 20.78 -14.40 -1.41
N SER A 17 20.61 -13.68 -0.28
CA SER A 17 21.46 -13.54 0.99
C SER A 17 21.19 -14.70 1.96
N GLN A 18 21.15 -14.49 3.28
CA GLN A 18 20.48 -15.40 4.19
C GLN A 18 19.42 -14.61 4.97
N ASN A 19 18.38 -15.30 5.43
CA ASN A 19 17.43 -14.72 6.37
C ASN A 19 18.16 -14.25 7.65
N ILE A 20 18.22 -12.93 7.84
CA ILE A 20 18.90 -12.28 8.97
C ILE A 20 18.24 -12.56 10.34
N TRP A 21 17.02 -13.12 10.36
CA TRP A 21 16.20 -13.33 11.56
C TRP A 21 16.17 -14.78 12.07
N ARG A 22 16.88 -15.71 11.43
CA ARG A 22 16.72 -17.19 11.56
C ARG A 22 16.62 -17.74 12.99
N TYR A 23 17.20 -17.05 13.99
CA TYR A 23 17.21 -17.50 15.39
C TYR A 23 16.79 -16.41 16.39
N GLN A 24 16.25 -15.27 15.93
CA GLN A 24 15.93 -14.13 16.79
C GLN A 24 14.49 -14.13 17.31
N PHE A 25 13.62 -14.98 16.75
CA PHE A 25 12.25 -15.21 17.21
C PHE A 25 12.06 -16.63 17.80
N PRO A 26 12.92 -17.14 18.71
CA PRO A 26 12.59 -18.39 19.38
C PRO A 26 11.28 -18.16 20.16
N LEU A 27 10.28 -19.00 19.88
CA LEU A 27 9.04 -19.20 20.64
C LEU A 27 8.84 -18.17 21.75
N PHE A 28 8.06 -17.12 21.47
CA PHE A 28 7.63 -16.19 22.52
C PHE A 28 7.17 -16.99 23.75
N SER A 29 7.51 -16.47 24.93
CA SER A 29 7.16 -17.00 26.25
C SER A 29 5.78 -17.67 26.31
N SER A 30 5.62 -18.62 27.24
CA SER A 30 4.35 -19.31 27.47
C SER A 30 3.17 -18.32 27.48
N ALA A 31 2.01 -18.75 26.98
CA ALA A 31 0.82 -17.91 26.90
C ALA A 31 0.47 -17.21 28.24
N ASP A 32 0.83 -17.84 29.37
CA ASP A 32 0.65 -17.29 30.71
C ASP A 32 1.58 -16.11 31.02
N GLU A 33 2.87 -16.19 30.66
CA GLU A 33 3.82 -15.08 30.82
C GLU A 33 3.44 -13.89 29.94
N LEU A 34 3.04 -14.15 28.69
CA LEU A 34 2.53 -13.11 27.80
C LEU A 34 1.24 -12.49 28.35
N SER A 35 0.30 -13.29 28.83
CA SER A 35 -0.95 -12.80 29.44
C SER A 35 -0.69 -11.93 30.66
N GLN A 36 0.29 -12.28 31.50
CA GLN A 36 0.67 -11.45 32.65
C GLN A 36 1.30 -10.12 32.23
N VAL A 37 2.22 -10.13 31.26
CA VAL A 37 2.84 -8.92 30.71
C VAL A 37 1.78 -8.03 30.05
N PHE A 38 0.91 -8.59 29.20
CA PHE A 38 -0.18 -7.86 28.57
C PHE A 38 -1.19 -7.35 29.61
N GLY A 39 -1.49 -8.11 30.66
CA GLY A 39 -2.36 -7.66 31.75
C GLY A 39 -1.79 -6.47 32.52
N SER A 40 -0.48 -6.49 32.83
CA SER A 40 0.20 -5.35 33.46
C SER A 40 0.19 -4.12 32.55
N LEU A 41 0.56 -4.28 31.28
CA LEU A 41 0.54 -3.20 30.29
C LEU A 41 -0.87 -2.64 30.10
N THR A 42 -1.89 -3.49 30.03
CA THR A 42 -3.30 -3.07 29.91
C THR A 42 -3.73 -2.23 31.11
N THR A 43 -3.28 -2.60 32.32
CA THR A 43 -3.58 -1.83 33.54
C THR A 43 -2.98 -0.43 33.49
N GLU A 44 -1.77 -0.29 32.92
CA GLU A 44 -1.11 1.00 32.75
C GLU A 44 -1.68 1.82 31.57
N THR A 45 -2.06 1.18 30.48
CA THR A 45 -2.55 1.87 29.26
C THR A 45 -4.01 2.28 29.35
N THR A 46 -4.84 1.58 30.11
CA THR A 46 -6.26 1.94 30.30
C THR A 46 -6.47 3.38 30.80
N PRO A 47 -5.82 3.85 31.88
CA PRO A 47 -5.98 5.24 32.32
C PRO A 47 -5.39 6.25 31.33
N LEU A 48 -4.34 5.87 30.58
CA LEU A 48 -3.79 6.72 29.52
C LEU A 48 -4.77 6.83 28.34
N LYS A 49 -5.45 5.75 27.98
CA LYS A 49 -6.48 5.73 26.94
C LYS A 49 -7.63 6.66 27.31
N GLU A 50 -8.13 6.59 28.54
CA GLU A 50 -9.17 7.52 29.02
C GLU A 50 -8.67 8.97 29.03
N LYS A 51 -7.43 9.22 29.46
CA LYS A 51 -6.85 10.57 29.41
C LYS A 51 -6.73 11.11 27.98
N VAL A 52 -6.29 10.28 27.03
CA VAL A 52 -6.21 10.67 25.61
C VAL A 52 -7.62 10.89 25.05
N LYS A 53 -8.61 10.08 25.46
CA LYS A 53 -10.01 10.30 25.11
C LYS A 53 -10.51 11.63 25.67
N ASP A 54 -10.23 11.96 26.92
CA ASP A 54 -10.57 13.25 27.52
C ASP A 54 -9.89 14.41 26.80
N MET A 55 -8.64 14.25 26.35
CA MET A 55 -7.95 15.25 25.53
C MET A 55 -8.59 15.41 24.15
N LEU A 56 -9.03 14.30 23.54
CA LEU A 56 -9.72 14.27 22.27
C LEU A 56 -11.10 14.92 22.38
N MET A 57 -11.87 14.60 23.43
CA MET A 57 -13.23 15.10 23.66
C MET A 57 -13.27 16.48 24.32
N GLY A 58 -12.20 16.85 25.02
CA GLY A 58 -11.97 18.15 25.62
C GLY A 58 -11.77 19.18 24.53
N SER A 59 -12.90 19.71 24.04
CA SER A 59 -12.99 20.74 22.99
C SER A 59 -11.79 21.68 22.98
N THR A 60 -10.96 21.59 21.94
CA THR A 60 -10.16 22.74 21.55
C THR A 60 -11.13 23.74 20.95
N THR A 61 -11.11 24.97 21.45
CA THR A 61 -11.83 26.10 20.83
C THR A 61 -11.36 26.36 19.40
N ASP A 62 -10.21 25.79 19.01
CA ASP A 62 -9.65 25.80 17.67
C ASP A 62 -9.84 24.43 16.98
N PRO A 63 -10.69 24.33 15.95
CA PRO A 63 -10.87 23.11 15.16
C PRO A 63 -9.59 22.59 14.48
N VAL A 64 -8.62 23.46 14.18
CA VAL A 64 -7.37 23.05 13.51
C VAL A 64 -6.43 22.34 14.46
N GLU A 65 -6.30 22.83 15.70
CA GLU A 65 -5.52 22.13 16.73
C GLU A 65 -6.13 20.76 17.06
N ASN A 66 -7.46 20.62 16.95
CA ASN A 66 -8.12 19.33 17.08
C ASN A 66 -7.67 18.34 15.98
N VAL A 67 -7.72 18.79 14.72
CA VAL A 67 -7.34 17.96 13.58
C VAL A 67 -5.84 17.62 13.61
N LYS A 68 -4.98 18.51 14.10
CA LYS A 68 -3.55 18.22 14.36
C LYS A 68 -3.36 17.18 15.47
N PHE A 69 -4.20 17.20 16.51
CA PHE A 69 -4.19 16.16 17.52
C PHE A 69 -4.60 14.80 16.94
N ILE A 70 -5.64 14.77 16.10
CA ILE A 70 -6.04 13.57 15.35
C ILE A 70 -4.88 13.07 14.45
N ASP A 71 -4.20 13.96 13.73
CA ASP A 71 -3.01 13.61 12.93
C ASP A 71 -1.91 12.96 13.79
N THR A 72 -1.71 13.46 15.01
CA THR A 72 -0.75 12.89 15.96
C THR A 72 -1.15 11.47 16.37
N LEU A 73 -2.43 11.22 16.65
CA LEU A 73 -2.92 9.88 16.99
C LEU A 73 -2.77 8.90 15.82
N LEU A 74 -3.01 9.34 14.59
CA LEU A 74 -2.80 8.56 13.37
C LEU A 74 -1.32 8.19 13.20
N ARG A 75 -0.42 9.16 13.34
CA ARG A 75 1.04 8.95 13.19
C ARG A 75 1.66 8.10 14.29
N LEU A 76 1.10 8.16 15.51
CA LEU A 76 1.51 7.31 16.63
C LEU A 76 0.98 5.86 16.49
N GLY A 77 0.06 5.60 15.55
CA GLY A 77 -0.55 4.28 15.39
C GLY A 77 -1.52 3.89 16.49
N VAL A 78 -2.12 4.87 17.19
CA VAL A 78 -3.04 4.65 18.32
C VAL A 78 -4.47 5.13 18.06
N SER A 79 -4.74 5.66 16.87
CA SER A 79 -6.06 6.16 16.45
C SER A 79 -7.16 5.09 16.50
N TYR A 80 -6.82 3.81 16.29
CA TYR A 80 -7.75 2.68 16.30
C TYR A 80 -8.52 2.52 17.64
N HIS A 81 -8.02 3.13 18.72
CA HIS A 81 -8.73 3.15 20.01
C HIS A 81 -9.89 4.15 20.09
N PHE A 82 -9.97 5.08 19.12
CA PHE A 82 -10.84 6.25 19.15
C PHE A 82 -11.56 6.47 17.81
N GLU A 83 -11.73 5.44 16.98
CA GLU A 83 -12.24 5.59 15.60
C GLU A 83 -13.58 6.32 15.52
N ASP A 84 -14.55 5.91 16.34
CA ASP A 84 -15.86 6.54 16.41
C ASP A 84 -15.78 7.99 16.94
N ASP A 85 -14.98 8.21 17.98
CA ASP A 85 -14.78 9.54 18.59
C ASP A 85 -14.16 10.51 17.56
N ILE A 86 -13.14 10.07 16.82
CA ILE A 86 -12.48 10.84 15.76
C ILE A 86 -13.46 11.14 14.64
N LYS A 87 -14.19 10.12 14.15
CA LYS A 87 -15.14 10.30 13.06
C LYS A 87 -16.23 11.31 13.40
N ASN A 88 -16.84 11.18 14.59
CA ASN A 88 -17.87 12.10 15.06
C ASN A 88 -17.36 13.55 15.16
N GLN A 89 -16.10 13.74 15.58
CA GLN A 89 -15.51 15.07 15.65
C GLN A 89 -15.20 15.66 14.29
N LEU A 90 -14.63 14.88 13.37
CA LEU A 90 -14.40 15.34 12.00
C LEU A 90 -15.74 15.70 11.33
N GLU A 91 -16.79 14.89 11.51
CA GLU A 91 -18.14 15.21 11.01
C GLU A 91 -18.68 16.53 11.60
N THR A 92 -18.54 16.72 12.91
CA THR A 92 -18.97 17.95 13.60
C THR A 92 -18.22 19.17 13.09
N ILE A 93 -16.90 19.06 12.96
CA ILE A 93 -16.04 20.15 12.50
C ILE A 93 -16.38 20.50 11.04
N PHE A 94 -16.51 19.50 10.16
CA PHE A 94 -16.80 19.68 8.74
C PHE A 94 -18.16 20.31 8.49
N THR A 95 -19.18 19.95 9.27
CA THR A 95 -20.54 20.49 9.14
C THR A 95 -20.71 21.87 9.77
N SER A 96 -20.08 22.12 10.92
CA SER A 96 -20.23 23.38 11.66
C SER A 96 -19.41 24.52 11.07
N HIS A 97 -18.30 24.21 10.39
CA HIS A 97 -17.38 25.19 9.82
C HIS A 97 -17.30 25.00 8.30
N HIS A 98 -18.34 25.42 7.58
CA HIS A 98 -18.40 25.32 6.12
C HIS A 98 -17.16 25.90 5.40
N ASN A 99 -16.37 26.73 6.09
CA ASN A 99 -15.04 27.15 5.68
C ASN A 99 -14.05 27.21 6.88
N ILE A 100 -13.59 26.06 7.40
CA ILE A 100 -12.48 25.97 8.38
C ILE A 100 -11.29 26.88 8.02
N PHE A 101 -11.08 27.12 6.72
CA PHE A 101 -9.99 27.93 6.19
C PHE A 101 -10.34 29.39 5.89
N SER A 102 -11.61 29.82 5.92
CA SER A 102 -11.96 31.24 5.69
C SER A 102 -11.94 32.06 6.97
N GLU A 103 -12.08 31.42 8.14
CA GLU A 103 -12.13 32.12 9.44
C GLU A 103 -10.73 32.40 10.01
N TYR A 104 -9.68 31.79 9.45
CA TYR A 104 -8.33 31.82 10.01
C TYR A 104 -7.25 31.85 8.92
N HIS A 105 -6.25 32.71 9.10
CA HIS A 105 -5.03 32.74 8.27
C HIS A 105 -4.10 31.58 8.62
N HIS A 106 -4.51 30.36 8.29
CA HIS A 106 -3.70 29.16 8.55
C HIS A 106 -2.47 29.12 7.64
N ASP A 107 -1.33 28.77 8.23
CA ASP A 107 -0.08 28.50 7.52
C ASP A 107 -0.17 27.25 6.62
N LEU A 108 0.89 27.04 5.82
CA LEU A 108 0.96 25.93 4.86
C LEU A 108 0.85 24.59 5.59
N ASN A 109 1.60 24.42 6.69
CA ASN A 109 1.58 23.22 7.50
C ASN A 109 0.17 22.83 7.97
N SER A 110 -0.53 23.76 8.63
CA SER A 110 -1.85 23.52 9.19
C SER A 110 -2.87 23.24 8.11
N THR A 111 -2.80 23.99 6.99
CA THR A 111 -3.72 23.79 5.86
C THR A 111 -3.55 22.39 5.25
N SER A 112 -2.31 21.96 5.04
CA SER A 112 -2.00 20.64 4.50
C SER A 112 -2.39 19.49 5.45
N ILE A 113 -2.15 19.61 6.76
CA ILE A 113 -2.56 18.59 7.74
C ILE A 113 -4.07 18.44 7.74
N VAL A 114 -4.81 19.55 7.83
CA VAL A 114 -6.27 19.52 7.87
C VAL A 114 -6.82 18.90 6.59
N PHE A 115 -6.34 19.36 5.42
CA PHE A 115 -6.71 18.78 4.13
C PHE A 115 -6.48 17.26 4.08
N ARG A 116 -5.28 16.82 4.51
CA ARG A 116 -4.90 15.41 4.50
C ARG A 116 -5.80 14.55 5.37
N VAL A 117 -6.01 14.93 6.63
CA VAL A 117 -6.84 14.16 7.58
C VAL A 117 -8.28 14.07 7.07
N PHE A 118 -8.88 15.17 6.61
CA PHE A 118 -10.25 15.13 6.11
C PHE A 118 -10.41 14.24 4.86
N ARG A 119 -9.50 14.34 3.89
CA ARG A 119 -9.53 13.47 2.70
C ARG A 119 -9.31 11.99 3.04
N GLN A 120 -8.42 11.68 3.99
CA GLN A 120 -8.19 10.30 4.46
C GLN A 120 -9.43 9.66 5.11
N TYR A 121 -10.26 10.47 5.79
CA TYR A 121 -11.54 10.02 6.34
C TYR A 121 -12.72 10.11 5.34
N GLY A 122 -12.44 10.40 4.06
CA GLY A 122 -13.42 10.38 2.99
C GLY A 122 -14.24 11.68 2.81
N PHE A 123 -13.89 12.76 3.51
CA PHE A 123 -14.55 14.05 3.34
C PHE A 123 -14.10 14.74 2.05
N LYS A 124 -15.07 15.27 1.29
CA LYS A 124 -14.83 15.96 0.01
C LYS A 124 -14.38 17.41 0.22
N MET A 125 -13.21 17.59 0.83
CA MET A 125 -12.61 18.91 1.05
C MET A 125 -12.01 19.44 -0.25
N SER A 126 -12.37 20.67 -0.69
CA SER A 126 -11.82 21.25 -1.93
C SER A 126 -10.31 21.51 -1.82
N CYS A 127 -9.57 21.24 -2.90
CA CYS A 127 -8.16 21.60 -3.02
C CYS A 127 -7.94 23.12 -3.20
N ASP A 128 -9.00 23.90 -3.46
CA ASP A 128 -8.95 25.37 -3.57
C ASP A 128 -8.39 26.07 -2.32
N VAL A 129 -8.39 25.37 -1.18
CA VAL A 129 -7.80 25.84 0.07
C VAL A 129 -6.32 26.20 -0.07
N PHE A 130 -5.63 25.64 -1.08
CA PHE A 130 -4.24 25.95 -1.37
C PHE A 130 -4.04 27.20 -2.24
N ASN A 131 -5.09 27.77 -2.86
CA ASN A 131 -4.98 28.96 -3.72
C ASN A 131 -4.37 30.18 -2.99
N LYS A 132 -4.58 30.29 -1.66
CA LYS A 132 -3.99 31.38 -0.85
C LYS A 132 -2.46 31.34 -0.79
N PHE A 133 -1.85 30.19 -1.11
CA PHE A 133 -0.40 30.00 -1.17
C PHE A 133 0.17 30.26 -2.57
N LYS A 134 -0.67 30.58 -3.56
CA LYS A 134 -0.24 30.99 -4.88
C LYS A 134 -0.04 32.50 -4.99
N ASP A 135 0.87 32.92 -5.86
CA ASP A 135 1.12 34.31 -6.22
C ASP A 135 0.13 34.80 -7.30
N THR A 136 0.32 36.03 -7.80
CA THR A 136 -0.55 36.62 -8.83
C THR A 136 -0.43 35.97 -10.20
N ASP A 137 0.69 35.28 -10.45
CA ASP A 137 0.94 34.54 -11.69
C ASP A 137 0.36 33.12 -11.61
N GLY A 138 -0.17 32.74 -10.44
CA GLY A 138 -0.78 31.46 -10.18
C GLY A 138 0.22 30.37 -9.80
N ASN A 139 1.46 30.71 -9.43
CA ASN A 139 2.47 29.74 -8.97
C ASN A 139 2.53 29.68 -7.44
N PHE A 140 2.96 28.57 -6.85
CA PHE A 140 3.23 28.52 -5.40
C PHE A 140 4.33 29.52 -5.02
N LYS A 141 4.06 30.34 -3.99
CA LYS A 141 4.96 31.41 -3.54
C LYS A 141 6.33 30.86 -3.16
N GLU A 142 7.42 31.43 -3.70
CA GLU A 142 8.79 31.05 -3.34
C GLU A 142 9.09 31.22 -1.84
N ALA A 143 8.41 32.15 -1.16
CA ALA A 143 8.54 32.34 0.29
C ALA A 143 8.17 31.08 1.12
N LEU A 144 7.50 30.09 0.52
CA LEU A 144 7.17 28.81 1.18
C LEU A 144 8.37 27.86 1.28
N ILE A 145 9.43 28.09 0.51
CA ILE A 145 10.61 27.21 0.45
C ILE A 145 11.30 27.11 1.81
N ASP A 146 11.29 28.19 2.59
CA ASP A 146 11.88 28.23 3.94
C ASP A 146 11.03 27.48 4.99
N ASP A 147 9.74 27.24 4.72
CA ASP A 147 8.85 26.43 5.57
C ASP A 147 8.95 24.95 5.22
N VAL A 148 10.07 24.32 5.60
CA VAL A 148 10.31 22.88 5.36
C VAL A 148 9.19 22.00 5.91
N ARG A 149 8.60 22.37 7.06
CA ARG A 149 7.53 21.60 7.71
C ARG A 149 6.21 21.74 6.94
N GLY A 150 5.92 22.93 6.43
CA GLY A 150 4.83 23.18 5.49
C GLY A 150 5.03 22.43 4.19
N MET A 151 6.25 22.43 3.64
CA MET A 151 6.59 21.74 2.40
C MET A 151 6.38 20.23 2.47
N LEU A 152 6.85 19.60 3.55
CA LEU A 152 6.63 18.17 3.78
C LEU A 152 5.13 17.86 3.94
N SER A 153 4.40 18.73 4.65
CA SER A 153 2.96 18.53 4.81
C SER A 153 2.21 18.68 3.49
N LEU A 154 2.60 19.65 2.64
CA LEU A 154 2.04 19.86 1.30
C LEU A 154 2.34 18.69 0.37
N TYR A 155 3.57 18.16 0.40
CA TYR A 155 3.96 16.95 -0.32
C TYR A 155 3.05 15.78 0.04
N GLU A 156 2.88 15.47 1.32
CA GLU A 156 2.01 14.37 1.76
C GLU A 156 0.53 14.60 1.40
N ALA A 157 0.05 15.86 1.47
CA ALA A 157 -1.31 16.21 1.09
C ALA A 157 -1.58 16.05 -0.42
N ALA A 158 -0.58 16.34 -1.27
CA ALA A 158 -0.71 16.27 -2.73
C ALA A 158 -0.86 14.82 -3.26
N TYR A 159 -0.50 13.81 -2.48
CA TYR A 159 -0.78 12.39 -2.78
C TYR A 159 -2.25 12.00 -2.63
N LEU A 160 -3.10 12.85 -2.05
CA LEU A 160 -4.54 12.61 -1.93
C LEU A 160 -5.36 13.29 -3.05
N ARG A 161 -4.69 13.74 -4.12
CA ARG A 161 -5.32 14.34 -5.30
C ARG A 161 -6.18 13.32 -6.04
N VAL A 162 -7.24 13.80 -6.68
CA VAL A 162 -8.00 13.05 -7.67
C VAL A 162 -7.93 13.74 -9.03
N HIS A 163 -8.35 13.07 -10.11
CA HIS A 163 -8.31 13.65 -11.45
C HIS A 163 -9.02 15.01 -11.51
N GLY A 164 -8.37 15.98 -12.17
CA GLY A 164 -8.87 17.34 -12.35
C GLY A 164 -8.50 18.32 -11.23
N GLU A 165 -7.63 17.92 -10.30
CA GLU A 165 -7.10 18.78 -9.24
C GLU A 165 -5.70 19.30 -9.58
N ASP A 166 -5.57 20.09 -10.66
CA ASP A 166 -4.30 20.61 -11.19
C ASP A 166 -3.43 21.31 -10.12
N ILE A 167 -4.07 22.00 -9.16
CA ILE A 167 -3.38 22.65 -8.04
C ILE A 167 -2.57 21.67 -7.17
N LEU A 168 -3.01 20.43 -7.03
CA LEU A 168 -2.30 19.41 -6.26
C LEU A 168 -1.21 18.72 -7.09
N GLU A 169 -1.35 18.66 -8.42
CA GLU A 169 -0.26 18.24 -9.31
C GLU A 169 0.89 19.25 -9.23
N GLU A 170 0.59 20.54 -9.31
CA GLU A 170 1.56 21.61 -9.12
C GLU A 170 2.19 21.57 -7.72
N ALA A 171 1.38 21.32 -6.68
CA ALA A 171 1.86 21.21 -5.30
C ALA A 171 2.84 20.04 -5.13
N LEU A 172 2.56 18.90 -5.76
CA LEU A 172 3.45 17.74 -5.74
C LEU A 172 4.77 18.07 -6.44
N ALA A 173 4.73 18.69 -7.63
CA ALA A 173 5.93 19.07 -8.37
C ALA A 173 6.81 20.04 -7.56
N PHE A 174 6.20 21.12 -7.06
CA PHE A 174 6.85 22.14 -6.24
C PHE A 174 7.50 21.55 -4.98
N SER A 175 6.73 20.81 -4.19
CA SER A 175 7.23 20.24 -2.94
C SER A 175 8.28 19.14 -3.15
N THR A 176 8.12 18.32 -4.18
CA THR A 176 9.09 17.27 -4.54
C THR A 176 10.43 17.85 -4.96
N GLU A 177 10.45 18.90 -5.79
CA GLU A 177 11.71 19.55 -6.22
C GLU A 177 12.52 20.04 -5.01
N HIS A 178 11.84 20.74 -4.10
CA HIS A 178 12.49 21.32 -2.92
C HIS A 178 12.87 20.26 -1.88
N LEU A 179 12.05 19.24 -1.64
CA LEU A 179 12.38 18.13 -0.72
C LEU A 179 13.50 17.24 -1.27
N LYS A 180 13.54 16.96 -2.58
CA LYS A 180 14.64 16.21 -3.22
C LYS A 180 15.98 16.95 -3.11
N SER A 181 15.97 18.29 -3.12
CA SER A 181 17.18 19.08 -2.89
C SER A 181 17.76 18.87 -1.49
N LEU A 182 16.89 18.62 -0.49
CA LEU A 182 17.23 18.34 0.91
C LEU A 182 17.60 16.87 1.15
N ALA A 183 16.98 15.95 0.42
CA ALA A 183 17.10 14.50 0.60
C ALA A 183 18.32 13.86 -0.10
N LYS A 184 19.21 14.63 -0.73
CA LYS A 184 20.43 14.16 -1.42
C LYS A 184 21.51 13.51 -0.50
N LYS A 185 21.13 12.93 0.65
CA LYS A 185 22.01 12.18 1.56
C LYS A 185 21.40 10.82 1.96
N TRP A 186 22.00 9.76 1.40
CA TRP A 186 22.05 8.33 1.81
C TRP A 186 20.97 7.31 1.41
N GLU A 187 21.43 6.11 0.97
CA GLU A 187 20.68 4.87 0.69
C GLU A 187 21.59 3.60 0.64
N ILE A 188 20.97 2.42 0.41
CA ILE A 188 21.44 1.01 0.12
C ILE A 188 21.30 0.04 1.32
N GLY A 189 20.84 -1.24 1.25
CA GLY A 189 20.46 -2.21 0.21
C GLY A 189 20.56 -3.67 0.76
N ALA A 190 19.94 -4.66 0.10
CA ALA A 190 19.42 -5.93 0.67
C ALA A 190 20.12 -7.25 0.20
N VAL A 191 19.45 -8.42 0.45
CA VAL A 191 19.01 -9.47 -0.52
C VAL A 191 19.32 -10.90 -0.06
N ASP A 192 18.46 -11.70 0.65
CA ASP A 192 17.85 -13.10 0.44
C ASP A 192 18.32 -14.59 0.86
N GLU A 193 18.28 -15.62 -0.06
CA GLU A 193 18.55 -17.12 -0.24
C GLU A 193 17.99 -18.16 0.78
N LEU A 194 17.49 -19.36 0.42
CA LEU A 194 17.54 -20.25 -0.76
C LEU A 194 16.41 -21.31 -0.61
N GLN A 195 16.26 -22.25 -1.54
CA GLN A 195 15.21 -23.27 -1.53
C GLN A 195 15.60 -24.65 -2.11
N ASP A 196 14.91 -25.69 -1.61
CA ASP A 196 14.86 -27.07 -2.14
C ASP A 196 13.40 -27.59 -2.18
N TYR A 197 12.53 -26.72 -2.68
CA TYR A 197 11.23 -26.39 -2.08
C TYR A 197 9.97 -26.91 -2.78
N THR A 198 9.93 -27.13 -4.09
CA THR A 198 8.65 -27.16 -4.84
C THR A 198 7.63 -28.21 -4.35
N LYS A 199 8.07 -29.42 -3.97
CA LYS A 199 7.17 -30.44 -3.37
C LYS A 199 6.74 -30.10 -1.95
N LEU A 200 7.63 -29.44 -1.21
CA LEU A 200 7.34 -28.91 0.11
C LEU A 200 6.34 -27.76 -0.03
N ILE A 201 6.54 -26.79 -0.94
CA ILE A 201 5.61 -25.67 -1.15
C ILE A 201 4.21 -26.17 -1.44
N CYS A 202 4.02 -27.05 -2.43
CA CYS A 202 2.66 -27.43 -2.82
C CYS A 202 1.94 -28.12 -1.65
N LYS A 203 2.65 -28.93 -0.85
CA LYS A 203 2.08 -29.52 0.37
C LYS A 203 1.84 -28.47 1.45
N THR A 204 2.78 -27.56 1.67
CA THR A 204 2.69 -26.49 2.67
C THR A 204 1.54 -25.53 2.36
N VAL A 205 1.38 -25.11 1.11
CA VAL A 205 0.27 -24.25 0.67
C VAL A 205 -1.06 -24.96 0.89
N LEU A 206 -1.18 -26.24 0.52
CA LEU A 206 -2.41 -27.01 0.76
C LEU A 206 -2.73 -27.14 2.25
N VAL A 207 -1.72 -27.46 3.08
CA VAL A 207 -1.89 -27.55 4.54
C VAL A 207 -2.34 -26.20 5.12
N ILE A 208 -1.70 -25.09 4.73
CA ILE A 208 -2.09 -23.75 5.18
C ILE A 208 -3.54 -23.43 4.79
N PHE A 209 -3.96 -23.77 3.56
CA PHE A 209 -5.34 -23.52 3.12
C PHE A 209 -6.34 -24.41 3.85
N ASP A 210 -6.01 -25.67 4.15
CA ASP A 210 -6.84 -26.55 4.97
C ASP A 210 -6.97 -26.01 6.41
N GLU A 211 -5.88 -25.51 7.00
CA GLU A 211 -5.87 -24.86 8.31
C GLU A 211 -6.73 -23.57 8.31
N ILE A 212 -6.59 -22.72 7.29
CA ILE A 212 -7.43 -21.52 7.12
C ILE A 212 -8.91 -21.93 7.01
N ALA A 213 -9.23 -23.00 6.28
CA ALA A 213 -10.60 -23.49 6.15
C ALA A 213 -11.17 -23.97 7.49
N GLU A 214 -10.36 -24.70 8.27
CA GLU A 214 -10.73 -25.19 9.58
C GLU A 214 -10.99 -24.03 10.56
N GLU A 215 -10.07 -23.07 10.64
CA GLU A 215 -10.20 -21.89 11.50
C GLU A 215 -11.40 -21.03 11.10
N ALA A 216 -11.59 -20.79 9.79
CA ALA A 216 -12.78 -20.11 9.28
C ALA A 216 -14.06 -20.86 9.66
N GLY A 217 -14.03 -22.20 9.67
CA GLY A 217 -15.14 -23.04 10.11
C GLY A 217 -15.47 -22.89 11.59
N LYS A 218 -14.45 -22.82 12.46
CA LYS A 218 -14.63 -22.62 13.91
C LYS A 218 -15.39 -21.33 14.24
N ILE A 219 -15.21 -20.29 13.42
CA ILE A 219 -15.91 -18.99 13.58
C ILE A 219 -17.15 -18.85 12.67
N GLY A 220 -17.65 -19.95 12.08
CA GLY A 220 -18.87 -19.96 11.28
C GLY A 220 -18.76 -19.32 9.89
N ARG A 221 -17.53 -19.14 9.38
CA ARG A 221 -17.20 -18.42 8.14
C ARG A 221 -16.69 -19.34 7.03
N SER A 222 -17.04 -20.63 7.05
CA SER A 222 -16.67 -21.60 6.00
C SER A 222 -17.05 -21.15 4.58
N PHE A 223 -18.04 -20.27 4.44
CA PHE A 223 -18.44 -19.70 3.15
C PHE A 223 -17.34 -18.86 2.46
N CYS A 224 -16.34 -18.36 3.21
CA CYS A 224 -15.26 -17.55 2.66
C CYS A 224 -14.23 -18.41 1.91
N PHE A 225 -14.07 -19.68 2.28
CA PHE A 225 -13.01 -20.54 1.79
C PHE A 225 -13.03 -20.78 0.26
N PRO A 226 -14.20 -21.02 -0.39
CA PRO A 226 -14.26 -21.10 -1.85
C PRO A 226 -13.67 -19.88 -2.55
N TYR A 227 -13.92 -18.67 -2.06
CA TYR A 227 -13.40 -17.44 -2.66
C TYR A 227 -11.86 -17.37 -2.59
N ALA A 228 -11.27 -17.68 -1.43
CA ALA A 228 -9.82 -17.69 -1.27
C ALA A 228 -9.15 -18.79 -2.13
N LYS A 229 -9.78 -19.97 -2.21
CA LYS A 229 -9.32 -21.07 -3.06
C LYS A 229 -9.35 -20.70 -4.54
N ASP A 230 -10.45 -20.10 -5.00
CA ASP A 230 -10.61 -19.70 -6.40
C ASP A 230 -9.58 -18.63 -6.78
N ALA A 231 -9.31 -17.67 -5.88
CA ALA A 231 -8.26 -16.66 -6.09
C ALA A 231 -6.86 -17.30 -6.21
N LEU A 232 -6.53 -18.27 -5.35
CA LEU A 232 -5.25 -19.00 -5.43
C LEU A 232 -5.13 -19.78 -6.75
N ILE A 233 -6.21 -20.43 -7.20
CA ILE A 233 -6.20 -21.17 -8.47
C ILE A 233 -5.97 -20.22 -9.65
N ALA A 234 -6.63 -19.05 -9.66
CA ALA A 234 -6.40 -18.03 -10.67
C ALA A 234 -4.92 -17.59 -10.70
N LEU A 235 -4.35 -17.27 -9.54
CA LEU A 235 -2.94 -16.90 -9.40
C LEU A 235 -1.99 -17.97 -9.98
N VAL A 236 -2.23 -19.25 -9.69
CA VAL A 236 -1.39 -20.34 -10.22
C VAL A 236 -1.50 -20.46 -11.74
N ASN A 237 -2.69 -20.26 -12.31
CA ASN A 237 -2.89 -20.28 -13.75
C ASN A 237 -2.18 -19.10 -14.43
N ASP A 238 -2.20 -17.91 -13.82
CA ASP A 238 -1.54 -16.72 -14.35
C ASP A 238 0.00 -16.83 -14.25
N TYR A 239 0.53 -17.37 -13.16
CA TYR A 239 1.96 -17.73 -13.08
C TYR A 239 2.37 -18.77 -14.13
N HIS A 240 1.47 -19.71 -14.47
CA HIS A 240 1.73 -20.66 -15.54
C HIS A 240 1.81 -19.96 -16.91
N ALA A 241 0.98 -18.95 -17.17
CA ALA A 241 1.07 -18.14 -18.38
C ALA A 241 2.41 -17.40 -18.49
N GLU A 242 2.89 -16.76 -17.42
CA GLU A 242 4.21 -16.12 -17.39
C GLU A 242 5.35 -17.12 -17.61
N THR A 243 5.25 -18.30 -16.98
CA THR A 243 6.23 -19.38 -17.17
C THR A 243 6.27 -19.82 -18.63
N LYS A 244 5.11 -19.90 -19.29
CA LYS A 244 5.04 -20.23 -20.71
C LYS A 244 5.68 -19.15 -21.58
N TRP A 245 5.45 -17.87 -21.28
CA TRP A 245 6.10 -16.77 -21.99
C TRP A 245 7.62 -16.82 -21.88
N SER A 246 8.14 -17.08 -20.67
CA SER A 246 9.57 -17.29 -20.45
C SER A 246 10.11 -18.47 -21.26
N HIS A 247 9.44 -19.63 -21.18
CA HIS A 247 9.88 -20.85 -21.88
C HIS A 247 9.89 -20.69 -23.41
N ASP A 248 8.85 -20.08 -23.96
CA ASP A 248 8.68 -19.90 -25.40
C ASP A 248 9.48 -18.72 -25.96
N GLY A 249 10.15 -17.92 -25.09
CA GLY A 249 10.79 -16.66 -25.46
C GLY A 249 9.79 -15.64 -26.04
N TYR A 250 8.51 -15.78 -25.68
CA TYR A 250 7.44 -14.92 -26.16
C TYR A 250 7.45 -13.61 -25.38
N VAL A 251 7.40 -12.49 -26.11
CA VAL A 251 7.23 -11.17 -25.52
C VAL A 251 5.82 -10.70 -25.83
N PRO A 252 4.91 -10.68 -24.84
CA PRO A 252 3.55 -10.19 -25.03
C PRO A 252 3.52 -8.70 -25.35
N THR A 253 2.35 -8.23 -25.80
CA THR A 253 2.04 -6.79 -25.76
C THR A 253 1.93 -6.32 -24.30
N PHE A 254 2.11 -5.03 -24.03
CA PHE A 254 1.95 -4.45 -22.71
C PHE A 254 0.55 -4.72 -22.14
N GLU A 255 -0.49 -4.62 -22.95
CA GLU A 255 -1.87 -4.89 -22.52
C GLU A 255 -2.08 -6.39 -22.20
N GLU A 256 -1.52 -7.29 -23.02
CA GLU A 256 -1.54 -8.73 -22.75
C GLU A 256 -0.76 -9.06 -21.47
N TYR A 257 0.44 -8.49 -21.31
CA TYR A 257 1.25 -8.62 -20.11
C TYR A 257 0.47 -8.19 -18.88
N MET A 258 -0.06 -6.97 -18.86
CA MET A 258 -0.77 -6.41 -17.71
C MET A 258 -2.02 -7.23 -17.35
N SER A 259 -2.71 -7.83 -18.32
CA SER A 259 -3.88 -8.68 -18.05
C SER A 259 -3.57 -9.90 -17.18
N VAL A 260 -2.34 -10.42 -17.25
CA VAL A 260 -1.84 -11.55 -16.44
C VAL A 260 -1.07 -11.04 -15.23
N ALA A 261 -0.15 -10.10 -15.44
CA ALA A 261 0.81 -9.65 -14.45
C ALA A 261 0.17 -8.90 -13.27
N MET A 262 -0.97 -8.24 -13.51
CA MET A 262 -1.78 -7.66 -12.43
C MET A 262 -2.23 -8.75 -11.44
N LYS A 263 -2.57 -9.95 -11.91
CA LYS A 263 -3.02 -11.05 -11.06
C LYS A 263 -1.85 -11.76 -10.37
N THR A 264 -0.71 -11.89 -11.05
CA THR A 264 0.51 -12.47 -10.49
C THR A 264 1.19 -11.59 -9.43
N SER A 265 0.74 -10.35 -9.24
CA SER A 265 1.12 -9.48 -8.10
C SER A 265 0.61 -9.97 -6.74
N THR A 266 -0.26 -10.99 -6.71
CA THR A 266 -0.78 -11.66 -5.51
C THR A 266 -1.73 -10.87 -4.62
N PHE A 267 -1.92 -9.56 -4.84
CA PHE A 267 -2.77 -8.71 -4.00
C PHE A 267 -4.22 -9.22 -3.91
N ASP A 268 -4.77 -9.76 -5.01
CA ASP A 268 -6.11 -10.36 -5.03
C ASP A 268 -6.23 -11.51 -4.00
N VAL A 269 -5.26 -12.43 -3.97
CA VAL A 269 -5.25 -13.57 -3.04
C VAL A 269 -5.02 -13.09 -1.60
N LEU A 270 -4.07 -12.17 -1.41
CA LEU A 270 -3.71 -11.64 -0.10
C LEU A 270 -4.89 -10.96 0.58
N LEU A 271 -5.62 -10.11 -0.15
CA LEU A 271 -6.81 -9.42 0.36
C LEU A 271 -7.99 -10.36 0.57
N MET A 272 -8.18 -11.36 -0.30
CA MET A 272 -9.22 -12.37 -0.12
C MET A 272 -9.01 -13.17 1.17
N ILE A 273 -7.75 -13.52 1.48
CA ILE A 273 -7.38 -14.20 2.73
C ILE A 273 -7.55 -13.26 3.93
N SER A 274 -7.14 -11.99 3.82
CA SER A 274 -7.27 -11.05 4.93
C SER A 274 -8.74 -10.84 5.35
N PHE A 275 -9.67 -10.83 4.39
CA PHE A 275 -11.11 -10.70 4.67
C PHE A 275 -11.67 -11.87 5.51
N ILE A 276 -11.04 -13.04 5.48
CA ILE A 276 -11.45 -14.17 6.34
C ILE A 276 -11.30 -13.78 7.81
N GLY A 277 -10.18 -13.13 8.18
CA GLY A 277 -9.84 -12.71 9.53
C GLY A 277 -10.57 -11.45 10.02
N MET A 278 -11.23 -10.70 9.13
CA MET A 278 -11.90 -9.44 9.48
C MET A 278 -13.28 -9.61 10.14
N GLY A 279 -13.74 -10.85 10.37
CA GLY A 279 -14.99 -11.12 11.07
C GLY A 279 -16.20 -10.43 10.44
N GLU A 280 -17.10 -9.89 11.25
CA GLU A 280 -18.36 -9.29 10.80
C GLU A 280 -18.17 -8.08 9.85
N MET A 281 -17.00 -7.43 9.85
CA MET A 281 -16.72 -6.32 8.94
C MET A 281 -16.67 -6.74 7.47
N ALA A 282 -16.31 -8.00 7.18
CA ALA A 282 -16.25 -8.55 5.84
C ALA A 282 -17.31 -9.64 5.66
N GLY A 283 -18.55 -9.26 5.36
CA GLY A 283 -19.60 -10.21 5.00
C GLY A 283 -19.43 -10.76 3.57
N ARG A 284 -20.36 -11.61 3.14
CA ARG A 284 -20.35 -12.23 1.80
C ARG A 284 -20.28 -11.20 0.68
N GLU A 285 -20.98 -10.09 0.85
CA GLU A 285 -21.01 -8.95 -0.04
C GLU A 285 -19.63 -8.36 -0.32
N ALA A 286 -18.70 -8.40 0.66
CA ALA A 286 -17.34 -7.93 0.48
C ALA A 286 -16.54 -8.83 -0.48
N PHE A 287 -16.70 -10.15 -0.35
CA PHE A 287 -16.09 -11.14 -1.25
C PHE A 287 -16.67 -11.04 -2.67
N GLU A 288 -18.00 -10.91 -2.79
CA GLU A 288 -18.68 -10.74 -4.08
C GLU A 288 -18.34 -9.40 -4.74
N TRP A 289 -18.15 -8.34 -3.96
CA TRP A 289 -17.68 -7.06 -4.46
C TRP A 289 -16.25 -7.15 -4.98
N MET A 290 -15.36 -7.85 -4.29
CA MET A 290 -13.97 -8.06 -4.73
C MET A 290 -13.90 -8.86 -6.04
N GLN A 291 -14.72 -9.91 -6.20
CA GLN A 291 -14.80 -10.68 -7.45
C GLN A 291 -15.25 -9.85 -8.66
N LYS A 292 -15.93 -8.71 -8.46
CA LYS A 292 -16.31 -7.79 -9.53
C LYS A 292 -15.16 -6.89 -10.00
N ASP A 293 -13.95 -7.09 -9.45
CA ASP A 293 -12.73 -6.38 -9.82
C ASP A 293 -12.92 -4.84 -9.74
N PRO A 294 -13.23 -4.32 -8.53
CA PRO A 294 -13.55 -2.92 -8.35
C PRO A 294 -12.34 -2.04 -8.69
N LYS A 295 -12.59 -0.77 -9.02
CA LYS A 295 -11.52 0.15 -9.48
C LYS A 295 -10.32 0.22 -8.52
N ILE A 296 -10.56 0.22 -7.22
CA ILE A 296 -9.50 0.23 -6.21
C ILE A 296 -8.60 -1.02 -6.27
N MET A 297 -9.17 -2.19 -6.60
CA MET A 297 -8.38 -3.42 -6.78
C MET A 297 -7.56 -3.37 -8.06
N LYS A 298 -8.11 -2.80 -9.14
CA LYS A 298 -7.34 -2.57 -10.38
C LYS A 298 -6.18 -1.63 -10.14
N ALA A 299 -6.42 -0.50 -9.48
CA ALA A 299 -5.39 0.45 -9.08
C ALA A 299 -4.28 -0.22 -8.25
N LEU A 300 -4.67 -0.94 -7.19
CA LEU A 300 -3.71 -1.64 -6.33
C LEU A 300 -2.85 -2.65 -7.11
N ASN A 301 -3.47 -3.45 -7.98
CA ASN A 301 -2.74 -4.42 -8.80
C ASN A 301 -1.81 -3.73 -9.81
N VAL A 302 -2.22 -2.60 -10.41
CA VAL A 302 -1.35 -1.81 -11.31
C VAL A 302 -0.16 -1.24 -10.54
N ILE A 303 -0.40 -0.61 -9.38
CA ILE A 303 0.65 -0.05 -8.54
C ILE A 303 1.62 -1.15 -8.11
N GLY A 304 1.09 -2.22 -7.54
CA GLY A 304 1.88 -3.36 -7.06
C GLY A 304 2.75 -3.97 -8.15
N ARG A 305 2.17 -4.23 -9.33
CA ARG A 305 2.89 -4.83 -10.46
C ARG A 305 3.93 -3.89 -11.05
N LEU A 306 3.56 -2.67 -11.40
CA LEU A 306 4.50 -1.75 -12.05
C LEU A 306 5.62 -1.34 -11.10
N MET A 307 5.35 -1.13 -9.81
CA MET A 307 6.41 -0.84 -8.84
C MET A 307 7.39 -2.01 -8.68
N ASP A 308 6.91 -3.26 -8.65
CA ASP A 308 7.75 -4.46 -8.60
C ASP A 308 8.66 -4.50 -9.84
N ASP A 309 8.06 -4.43 -11.04
CA ASP A 309 8.79 -4.49 -12.31
C ASP A 309 9.82 -3.35 -12.45
N LEU A 310 9.48 -2.12 -12.06
CA LEU A 310 10.39 -0.98 -12.13
C LEU A 310 11.70 -1.22 -11.35
N VAL A 311 11.61 -1.91 -10.22
CA VAL A 311 12.76 -2.19 -9.35
C VAL A 311 13.44 -3.51 -9.73
N SER A 312 12.68 -4.51 -10.18
CA SER A 312 13.18 -5.86 -10.44
C SER A 312 13.67 -6.08 -11.87
N HIS A 313 13.22 -5.33 -12.88
CA HIS A 313 13.39 -5.74 -14.29
C HIS A 313 14.86 -5.97 -14.69
N LYS A 314 15.80 -5.13 -14.22
CA LYS A 314 17.24 -5.31 -14.50
C LYS A 314 17.77 -6.60 -13.94
N PHE A 315 17.36 -6.94 -12.71
CA PHE A 315 17.74 -8.19 -12.08
C PHE A 315 17.07 -9.39 -12.78
N GLU A 316 15.82 -9.23 -13.22
CA GLU A 316 15.09 -10.25 -13.97
C GLU A 316 15.72 -10.59 -15.32
N GLN A 317 16.22 -9.58 -16.04
CA GLN A 317 16.96 -9.79 -17.28
C GLN A 317 18.26 -10.60 -17.08
N LEU A 318 18.91 -10.51 -15.90
CA LEU A 318 20.12 -11.28 -15.60
C LEU A 318 19.87 -12.77 -15.41
N ARG A 319 18.63 -13.17 -15.08
CA ARG A 319 18.25 -14.55 -14.75
C ARG A 319 17.36 -15.20 -15.82
N GLU A 320 17.28 -14.62 -17.02
CA GLU A 320 16.45 -15.09 -18.14
C GLU A 320 14.96 -15.28 -17.77
N HIS A 321 14.43 -14.36 -16.96
CA HIS A 321 13.02 -14.36 -16.57
C HIS A 321 12.10 -13.99 -17.76
N CYS A 322 10.78 -14.17 -17.61
CA CYS A 322 9.84 -13.59 -18.58
C CYS A 322 10.04 -12.06 -18.67
N PRO A 323 9.80 -11.45 -19.84
CA PRO A 323 9.88 -10.00 -19.98
C PRO A 323 8.95 -9.29 -19.00
N SER A 324 9.45 -8.27 -18.30
CA SER A 324 8.63 -7.44 -17.41
C SER A 324 7.76 -6.47 -18.23
N SER A 325 6.90 -5.70 -17.56
CA SER A 325 6.19 -4.58 -18.19
C SER A 325 7.13 -3.62 -18.92
N VAL A 326 8.33 -3.36 -18.38
CA VAL A 326 9.32 -2.45 -18.97
C VAL A 326 9.75 -2.94 -20.36
N GLU A 327 10.12 -4.22 -20.48
CA GLU A 327 10.55 -4.80 -21.75
C GLU A 327 9.39 -4.93 -22.75
N CYS A 328 8.20 -5.30 -22.27
CA CYS A 328 7.00 -5.37 -23.12
C CYS A 328 6.67 -4.00 -23.72
N TYR A 329 6.66 -2.95 -22.89
CA TYR A 329 6.33 -1.58 -23.31
C TYR A 329 7.39 -1.00 -24.24
N MET A 330 8.69 -1.17 -23.92
CA MET A 330 9.79 -0.75 -24.79
C MET A 330 9.70 -1.39 -26.17
N LYS A 331 9.45 -2.71 -26.22
CA LYS A 331 9.36 -3.45 -27.48
C LYS A 331 8.15 -3.03 -28.31
N GLN A 332 6.99 -2.84 -27.68
CA GLN A 332 5.75 -2.45 -28.35
C GLN A 332 5.81 -1.04 -28.92
N HIS A 333 6.35 -0.09 -28.17
CA HIS A 333 6.34 1.33 -28.55
C HIS A 333 7.66 1.83 -29.14
N GLY A 334 8.71 0.98 -29.18
CA GLY A 334 10.04 1.36 -29.68
C GLY A 334 10.71 2.44 -28.84
N LEU A 335 10.42 2.49 -27.53
CA LEU A 335 10.91 3.52 -26.63
C LEU A 335 12.19 3.07 -25.90
N SER A 336 13.00 4.05 -25.50
CA SER A 336 14.11 3.82 -24.56
C SER A 336 13.58 3.57 -23.15
N GLU A 337 14.32 2.82 -22.32
CA GLU A 337 14.01 2.59 -20.90
C GLU A 337 13.61 3.88 -20.19
N LYS A 338 14.41 4.95 -20.28
CA LYS A 338 14.12 6.25 -19.64
C LYS A 338 12.75 6.84 -20.03
N LEU A 339 12.29 6.64 -21.26
CA LEU A 339 10.99 7.12 -21.71
C LEU A 339 9.87 6.20 -21.20
N THR A 340 10.09 4.89 -21.19
CA THR A 340 9.17 3.92 -20.59
C THR A 340 8.95 4.19 -19.10
N LEU A 341 10.01 4.41 -18.32
CA LEU A 341 9.90 4.70 -16.89
C LEU A 341 9.05 5.96 -16.63
N LYS A 342 9.18 6.99 -17.48
CA LYS A 342 8.36 8.20 -17.40
C LYS A 342 6.89 7.97 -17.75
N GLU A 343 6.59 7.07 -18.68
CA GLU A 343 5.20 6.70 -18.94
C GLU A 343 4.62 5.88 -17.78
N PHE A 344 5.43 5.03 -17.13
CA PHE A 344 5.00 4.27 -15.96
C PHE A 344 4.74 5.15 -14.75
N GLU A 345 5.54 6.20 -14.53
CA GLU A 345 5.24 7.23 -13.52
C GLU A 345 3.83 7.80 -13.71
N LYS A 346 3.42 8.10 -14.95
CA LYS A 346 2.05 8.59 -15.22
C LYS A 346 0.97 7.54 -14.96
N ILE A 347 1.20 6.29 -15.35
CA ILE A 347 0.25 5.20 -15.12
C ILE A 347 0.10 4.93 -13.62
N LEU A 348 1.20 5.00 -12.86
CA LEU A 348 1.22 4.86 -11.41
C LEU A 348 0.55 6.03 -10.68
N GLU A 349 0.63 7.24 -11.24
CA GLU A 349 -0.06 8.41 -10.69
C GLU A 349 -1.55 8.43 -11.01
N ASP A 350 -1.97 7.82 -12.13
CA ASP A 350 -3.37 7.68 -12.53
C ASP A 350 -4.12 6.60 -11.73
N ALA A 351 -3.41 5.50 -11.41
CA ALA A 351 -3.90 4.38 -10.60
C ALA A 351 -4.07 4.79 -9.13
#